data_AF-A0A953ZVH7-F1
#
_entry.id   AF-A0A953ZVH7-F1
#
_cell.length_a   1.000
_cell.length_b   1.000
_cell.length_c   1.000
_cell.angle_alpha   90.00
_cell.angle_beta   90.00
_cell.angle_gamma   90.00
#
_symmetry.space_group_name_H-M   'P 1'
#
loop_
_entity.id
_entity.type
_entity.pdbx_description
1 polymer ?
#
loop_
_entity_poly.entity_id
_entity_poly.type
_entity_poly.pdbx_seq_one_letter_code
_entity_poly.pdbx_strand_id
1 'polypeptide(L)'
;MSFGIGLNAGLKALAAARYGIETAGQNVANANTPGYSRQRLIQASAYPFWVNGGLQVGTGVEVSDIRRLVDEGIERRLRLQLGIHGSAEVDFARWSELESSLNEPAGGLSNNFTD
;
A
#
# COMPACT_ATOMS: atom_id res chain seq x y z
N MET A 1 -10.58 -33.67 26.80
CA MET A 1 -9.97 -32.35 26.49
C MET A 1 -9.09 -32.34 25.24
N SER A 2 -8.45 -33.45 24.83
CA SER A 2 -7.52 -33.47 23.67
C SER A 2 -8.18 -33.41 22.27
N PHE A 3 -9.38 -33.95 22.10
CA PHE A 3 -10.04 -34.03 20.78
C PHE A 3 -10.52 -32.67 20.26
N GLY A 4 -11.04 -31.81 21.15
CA GLY A 4 -11.52 -30.47 20.79
C GLY A 4 -10.41 -29.53 20.29
N ILE A 5 -9.18 -29.69 20.80
CA ILE A 5 -8.01 -28.91 20.36
C ILE A 5 -7.66 -29.26 18.91
N GLY A 6 -7.66 -30.56 18.57
CA GLY A 6 -7.39 -31.01 17.20
C GLY A 6 -8.44 -30.55 16.19
N LEU A 7 -9.73 -30.66 16.54
CA LEU A 7 -10.81 -30.20 15.67
C LEU A 7 -10.76 -28.68 15.46
N ASN A 8 -10.51 -27.91 16.52
CA ASN A 8 -10.37 -26.46 16.42
C ASN A 8 -9.14 -26.06 15.57
N ALA A 9 -8.01 -26.75 15.75
CA ALA A 9 -6.83 -26.54 14.91
C ALA A 9 -7.12 -26.83 13.43
N GLY A 10 -7.87 -27.90 13.13
CA GLY A 10 -8.33 -28.21 11.78
C GLY A 10 -9.27 -27.15 11.19
N LEU A 11 -10.21 -26.65 11.98
CA LEU A 11 -11.10 -25.55 11.58
C LEU A 11 -10.31 -24.29 11.23
N LYS A 12 -9.34 -23.92 12.09
CA LYS A 12 -8.46 -22.77 11.83
C LYS A 12 -7.63 -22.95 10.56
N ALA A 13 -7.11 -24.15 10.30
CA ALA A 13 -6.39 -24.45 9.07
C ALA A 13 -7.27 -24.30 7.82
N LEU A 14 -8.52 -24.78 7.88
CA LEU A 14 -9.47 -24.62 6.78
C LEU A 14 -9.81 -23.13 6.55
N ALA A 15 -10.00 -22.37 7.63
CA ALA A 15 -10.23 -20.93 7.55
C ALA A 15 -9.05 -20.20 6.91
N ALA A 16 -7.81 -20.50 7.33
CA ALA A 16 -6.60 -19.94 6.74
C ALA A 16 -6.47 -20.29 5.25
N ALA A 17 -6.78 -21.52 4.86
CA ALA A 17 -6.79 -21.96 3.47
C ALA A 17 -7.84 -21.19 2.64
N ARG A 18 -9.06 -20.99 3.17
CA ARG A 18 -10.10 -20.18 2.53
C ARG A 18 -9.62 -18.76 2.25
N TYR A 19 -9.04 -18.09 3.25
CA TYR A 19 -8.48 -16.74 3.05
C TYR A 19 -7.35 -16.73 2.01
N GLY A 20 -6.53 -17.80 1.96
CA GLY A 20 -5.50 -17.97 0.95
C GLY A 20 -6.08 -18.02 -0.47
N ILE A 21 -7.17 -18.77 -0.66
CA ILE A 21 -7.88 -18.86 -1.95
C ILE A 21 -8.50 -17.51 -2.31
N GLU A 22 -9.14 -16.82 -1.36
CA GLU A 22 -9.73 -15.49 -1.59
C GLU A 22 -8.66 -14.47 -2.03
N THR A 23 -7.51 -14.45 -1.36
CA THR A 23 -6.37 -13.58 -1.72
C THR A 23 -5.83 -13.94 -3.11
N ALA A 24 -5.74 -15.23 -3.44
CA ALA A 24 -5.35 -15.67 -4.77
C ALA A 24 -6.36 -15.23 -5.85
N GLY A 25 -7.66 -15.34 -5.56
CA GLY A 25 -8.73 -14.87 -6.44
C GLY A 25 -8.66 -13.36 -6.70
N GLN A 26 -8.44 -12.56 -5.65
CA GLN A 26 -8.26 -11.11 -5.77
C GLN A 26 -7.03 -10.75 -6.63
N ASN A 27 -5.92 -11.46 -6.44
CA ASN A 27 -4.71 -11.26 -7.23
C ASN A 27 -4.93 -11.57 -8.72
N VAL A 28 -5.62 -12.67 -9.03
CA VAL A 28 -5.92 -13.08 -10.41
C VAL A 28 -6.88 -12.08 -11.05
N ALA A 29 -7.95 -11.69 -10.35
CA ALA A 29 -8.94 -10.75 -10.86
C ALA A 29 -8.34 -9.37 -11.19
N ASN A 30 -7.33 -8.93 -10.42
CA ASN A 30 -6.68 -7.63 -10.60
C ASN A 30 -5.31 -7.72 -11.29
N ALA A 31 -4.94 -8.86 -11.88
CA ALA A 31 -3.61 -9.06 -12.46
C ALA A 31 -3.27 -8.03 -13.55
N ASN A 32 -4.27 -7.54 -14.27
CA ASN A 32 -4.13 -6.55 -15.35
C ASN A 32 -4.54 -5.13 -14.94
N THR A 33 -4.84 -4.89 -13.65
CA THR A 33 -5.23 -3.56 -13.17
C THR A 33 -3.96 -2.72 -12.93
N PRO A 34 -3.75 -1.61 -13.66
CA PRO A 34 -2.58 -0.76 -13.45
C PRO A 34 -2.49 -0.27 -12.00
N GLY A 35 -1.29 -0.29 -11.43
CA GLY A 35 -1.05 0.10 -10.03
C GLY A 35 -1.48 -0.94 -8.97
N TYR A 36 -2.07 -2.08 -9.38
CA TYR A 36 -2.32 -3.18 -8.44
C TYR A 36 -1.00 -3.83 -8.00
N SER A 37 -0.87 -4.05 -6.70
CA SER A 37 0.21 -4.87 -6.15
C SER A 37 -0.37 -6.15 -5.61
N ARG A 38 0.27 -7.26 -5.95
CA ARG A 38 -0.07 -8.58 -5.47
C ARG A 38 -0.07 -8.61 -3.94
N GLN A 39 -1.12 -9.17 -3.37
CA GLN A 39 -1.25 -9.42 -1.94
C GLN A 39 -0.83 -10.85 -1.59
N ARG A 40 -0.20 -11.02 -0.44
CA ARG A 40 0.22 -12.31 0.10
C ARG A 40 -0.29 -12.45 1.52
N LEU A 41 -1.02 -13.54 1.73
CA LEU A 41 -1.46 -13.96 3.05
C LEU A 41 -0.28 -14.52 3.85
N ILE A 42 -0.14 -14.06 5.10
CA ILE A 42 0.90 -14.46 6.03
C ILE A 42 0.25 -15.28 7.15
N GLN A 43 0.69 -16.52 7.29
CA GLN A 43 0.24 -17.42 8.34
C GLN A 43 1.25 -17.45 9.48
N ALA A 44 0.74 -17.54 10.71
CA ALA A 44 1.54 -17.69 11.92
C ALA A 44 0.98 -18.84 12.77
N SER A 45 1.82 -19.38 13.64
CA SER A 45 1.35 -20.35 14.64
C SER A 45 0.36 -19.68 15.58
N ALA A 46 -0.82 -20.26 15.75
CA ALA A 46 -1.77 -19.78 16.73
C ALA A 46 -1.23 -19.98 18.16
N TYR A 47 -1.67 -19.13 19.08
CA TYR A 47 -1.18 -19.14 20.46
C TYR A 47 -1.30 -20.54 21.10
N PRO A 48 -0.22 -21.10 21.69
CA PRO A 48 -0.25 -22.43 22.25
C PRO A 48 -1.09 -22.48 23.52
N PHE A 49 -1.69 -23.65 23.78
CA PHE A 49 -2.40 -23.93 25.02
C PHE A 49 -1.43 -24.61 26.00
N TRP A 50 -1.36 -24.11 27.22
CA TRP A 50 -0.52 -24.69 28.27
C TRP A 50 -1.27 -25.78 29.02
N VAL A 51 -0.63 -26.94 29.16
CA VAL A 51 -1.11 -28.04 30.00
C VAL A 51 -0.17 -28.20 31.20
N ASN A 52 -0.70 -28.84 32.24
CA ASN A 52 -0.03 -28.98 33.53
C ASN A 52 1.37 -29.64 33.36
N GLY A 53 2.35 -29.18 34.15
CA GLY A 53 3.75 -29.63 34.02
C GLY A 53 4.59 -28.91 32.96
N GLY A 54 4.16 -27.75 32.47
CA GLY A 54 4.95 -26.89 31.57
C GLY A 54 4.94 -27.32 30.10
N LEU A 55 4.10 -28.28 29.74
CA LEU A 55 3.96 -28.75 28.36
C LEU A 55 3.05 -27.79 27.56
N GLN A 56 3.47 -27.43 26.34
CA GLN A 56 2.66 -26.64 25.40
C GLN A 56 2.05 -27.51 24.32
N VAL A 57 0.79 -27.25 24.00
CA VAL A 57 0.06 -27.88 22.88
C VAL A 57 -0.22 -26.81 21.83
N GLY A 58 0.25 -27.04 20.60
CA GLY A 58 -0.06 -26.16 19.48
C GLY A 58 -1.56 -26.14 19.17
N THR A 59 -2.12 -24.95 18.92
CA THR A 59 -3.57 -24.78 18.65
C THR A 59 -3.88 -24.53 17.18
N GLY A 60 -2.93 -24.85 16.29
CA GLY A 60 -3.05 -24.71 14.85
C GLY A 60 -2.39 -23.45 14.30
N VAL A 61 -2.98 -22.91 13.23
CA VAL A 61 -2.47 -21.78 12.46
C VAL A 61 -3.49 -20.64 12.47
N GLU A 62 -3.02 -19.41 12.30
CA GLU A 62 -3.88 -18.25 12.11
C GLU A 62 -3.34 -17.36 10.98
N VAL A 63 -4.23 -16.56 10.41
CA VAL A 63 -3.85 -15.53 9.44
C VAL A 63 -3.40 -14.31 10.22
N SER A 64 -2.10 -14.04 10.19
CA SER A 64 -1.52 -12.89 10.87
C SER A 64 -1.70 -11.58 10.10
N ASP A 65 -1.61 -11.63 8.78
CA ASP A 65 -1.68 -10.43 7.93
C ASP A 65 -1.93 -10.79 6.45
N ILE A 66 -2.39 -9.80 5.67
CA ILE A 66 -2.41 -9.83 4.20
C ILE A 66 -1.58 -8.64 3.71
N ARG A 67 -0.33 -8.91 3.31
CA ARG A 67 0.62 -7.87 2.94
C ARG A 67 0.72 -7.69 1.44
N ARG A 68 0.89 -6.45 0.99
CA ARG A 68 1.27 -6.14 -0.39
C ARG A 68 2.72 -6.55 -0.63
N LEU A 69 2.99 -7.11 -1.80
CA LEU A 69 4.34 -7.39 -2.27
C LEU A 69 4.83 -6.19 -3.08
N VAL A 70 5.40 -5.22 -2.35
CA VAL A 70 6.07 -4.05 -2.91
C VAL A 70 7.45 -3.91 -2.29
N ASP A 71 8.37 -3.28 -3.01
CA ASP A 71 9.63 -2.84 -2.44
C ASP A 71 9.42 -1.46 -1.78
N GLU A 72 9.44 -1.43 -0.45
CA GLU A 72 9.23 -0.21 0.32
C GLU A 72 10.28 0.88 0.05
N GLY A 73 11.51 0.48 -0.32
CA GLY A 73 12.60 1.40 -0.68
C GLY A 73 12.34 2.08 -2.01
N ILE A 74 11.89 1.32 -3.02
CA ILE A 74 11.49 1.86 -4.32
C ILE A 74 10.25 2.75 -4.15
N GLU A 75 9.24 2.33 -3.40
CA GLU A 75 8.03 3.12 -3.12
C GLU A 75 8.35 4.44 -2.42
N ARG A 76 9.31 4.44 -1.49
CA ARG A 76 9.78 5.67 -0.83
C ARG A 76 10.48 6.60 -1.83
N ARG A 77 11.37 6.05 -2.66
CA ARG A 77 12.08 6.84 -3.69
C ARG A 77 11.12 7.42 -4.72
N LEU A 78 10.15 6.63 -5.18
CA LEU A 78 9.12 7.08 -6.12
C LEU A 78 8.32 8.25 -5.55
N ARG A 79 7.85 8.16 -4.29
CA ARG A 79 7.15 9.26 -3.62
C ARG A 79 7.99 10.53 -3.50
N LEU A 80 9.27 10.40 -3.17
CA LEU A 80 10.20 11.54 -3.11
C LEU A 80 10.39 12.20 -4.48
N GLN A 81 10.60 11.39 -5.52
CA GLN A 81 10.79 11.89 -6.88
C GLN A 81 9.52 12.57 -7.42
N LEU A 82 8.34 12.01 -7.15
CA LEU A 82 7.06 12.62 -7.48
C LEU A 82 6.87 13.96 -6.76
N GLY A 83 7.28 14.06 -5.50
CA GLY A 83 7.26 15.31 -4.75
C GLY A 83 8.14 16.40 -5.38
N ILE A 84 9.37 16.05 -5.78
CA ILE A 84 10.31 16.96 -6.46
C ILE A 84 9.77 17.37 -7.84
N HIS A 85 9.22 16.42 -8.60
CA HIS A 85 8.60 16.70 -9.89
C HIS A 85 7.44 17.69 -9.75
N GLY A 86 6.54 17.44 -8.80
CA GLY A 86 5.41 18.32 -8.53
C GLY A 86 5.83 19.74 -8.12
N SER A 87 6.87 19.89 -7.29
CA SER A 87 7.39 21.22 -6.96
C SER A 87 7.97 21.95 -8.18
N ALA A 88 8.74 21.24 -9.02
CA ALA A 88 9.32 21.83 -10.22
C ALA A 88 8.24 22.25 -11.24
N GLU A 89 7.16 21.48 -11.34
CA GLU A 89 6.02 21.78 -12.22
C GLU A 89 5.24 23.02 -11.74
N VAL A 90 5.07 23.19 -10.42
CA VAL A 90 4.50 24.40 -9.83
C VAL A 90 5.40 25.62 -10.07
N ASP A 91 6.71 25.47 -9.88
CA ASP A 91 7.67 26.56 -10.12
C ASP A 91 7.65 26.96 -11.60
N PHE A 92 7.66 25.98 -12.52
CA PHE A 92 7.53 26.23 -13.95
C PHE A 92 6.24 26.98 -14.31
N ALA A 93 5.09 26.56 -13.76
CA ALA A 93 3.82 27.24 -13.99
C ALA A 93 3.86 28.71 -13.50
N ARG A 94 4.46 28.97 -12.34
CA ARG A 94 4.64 30.34 -11.81
C ARG A 94 5.53 31.19 -12.71
N TRP A 95 6.65 30.64 -13.19
CA TRP A 95 7.53 31.37 -14.11
C TRP A 95 6.84 31.66 -15.45
N SER A 96 6.04 30.73 -15.96
CA SER A 96 5.27 30.95 -17.18
C SER A 96 4.19 32.03 -17.02
N GLU A 97 3.57 32.15 -15.83
CA GLU A 97 2.62 33.22 -15.52
C GLU A 97 3.32 34.59 -15.40
N LEU A 98 4.49 34.63 -14.76
CA LEU A 98 5.29 35.85 -14.71
C LEU A 98 5.75 36.24 -16.12
N GLU A 99 6.22 35.29 -16.92
CA GLU A 99 6.62 35.53 -18.30
C GLU A 99 5.43 36.06 -19.12
N SER A 100 4.24 35.46 -19.03
CA SER A 100 3.07 35.96 -19.76
C SER A 100 2.62 37.36 -19.30
N SER A 101 2.68 37.66 -18.00
CA SER A 101 2.43 39.00 -17.47
C SER A 101 3.47 40.02 -17.90
N LEU A 102 4.71 39.59 -18.13
CA LEU A 102 5.78 40.44 -18.68
C LEU A 102 5.70 40.55 -20.21
N ASN A 103 5.03 39.62 -20.88
CA ASN A 103 5.02 39.45 -22.33
C ASN A 103 3.73 39.96 -23.04
N GLU A 104 2.85 40.75 -22.41
CA GLU A 104 1.93 41.64 -23.15
C GLU A 104 1.61 42.98 -22.44
N PRO A 105 1.44 44.11 -23.19
CA PRO A 105 1.49 44.27 -24.65
C PRO A 105 2.56 45.26 -25.15
N ALA A 106 2.76 45.26 -26.47
CA ALA A 106 3.57 46.17 -27.30
C ALA A 106 3.30 47.69 -27.17
N GLY A 107 2.72 48.12 -26.05
CA GLY A 107 2.47 49.52 -25.69
C GLY A 107 2.95 49.93 -24.29
N GLY A 108 3.34 48.99 -23.41
CA GLY A 108 3.94 49.28 -22.10
C GLY A 108 3.09 50.11 -21.12
N LEU A 109 3.45 50.08 -19.83
CA LEU A 109 2.85 50.93 -18.78
C LEU A 109 3.12 52.45 -19.00
N SER A 110 3.89 52.82 -20.03
CA SER A 110 4.23 54.20 -20.37
C SER A 110 3.04 55.04 -20.84
N ASN A 111 1.93 54.43 -21.27
CA ASN A 111 0.77 55.16 -21.77
C ASN A 111 -0.22 55.60 -20.68
N ASN A 112 0.02 55.29 -19.41
CA ASN A 112 -0.87 55.65 -18.29
C ASN A 112 -0.31 56.76 -17.37
N PHE A 113 0.82 57.38 -17.72
CA PHE A 113 1.47 58.41 -16.88
C PHE A 113 1.67 59.77 -17.57
N THR A 114 0.94 60.09 -18.63
CA THR A 114 0.92 61.46 -19.16
C THR A 114 -0.16 62.28 -18.46
N ASP A 115 0.20 62.82 -17.30
CA ASP A 115 -0.26 64.14 -16.82
C ASP A 115 0.54 65.24 -17.54
#